data_AF-A0A7J9QUV5-F1
#
_entry.id   AF-A0A7J9QUV5-F1
#
_cell.length_a   1.000
_cell.length_b   1.000
_cell.length_c   1.000
_cell.angle_alpha   90.00
_cell.angle_beta   90.00
_cell.angle_gamma   90.00
#
_symmetry.space_group_name_H-M   'P 1'
#
loop_
_entity.id
_entity.type
_entity.pdbx_description
1 polymer ?
#
loop_
_entity_poly.entity_id
_entity_poly.type
_entity_poly.pdbx_seq_one_letter_code
_entity_poly.pdbx_strand_id
1 'polypeptide(L)'
;MKPRHLEKTDPGYKVYLYIFYVCGAIMVTSLIFGVYATMLEWLEHGTYVMGEVIHNTTIPFENFARVSTWIFFSTIIGWYCCSRIGWRRTAGNKIV
;
A
#
# COMPACT_ATOMS: atom_id res chain seq x y z
N MET A 1 25.42 3.70 14.00
CA MET A 1 25.26 2.37 13.38
C MET A 1 25.48 2.49 11.88
N LYS A 2 26.41 1.74 11.28
CA LYS A 2 26.66 1.77 9.84
C LYS A 2 25.40 1.23 9.12
N PRO A 3 24.82 1.91 8.12
CA PRO A 3 23.61 1.43 7.48
C PRO A 3 23.92 0.12 6.74
N ARG A 4 23.51 -1.02 7.30
CA ARG A 4 23.54 -2.31 6.59
C ARG A 4 22.43 -2.27 5.54
N HIS A 5 22.80 -1.91 4.32
CA HIS A 5 21.94 -2.04 3.16
C HIS A 5 21.73 -3.54 2.89
N LEU A 6 20.49 -3.97 2.69
CA LEU A 6 20.18 -5.38 2.50
C LEU A 6 20.62 -5.83 1.10
N GLU A 7 21.52 -6.81 1.04
CA GLU A 7 21.87 -7.47 -0.22
C GLU A 7 20.87 -8.57 -0.57
N LYS A 8 20.74 -8.89 -1.86
CA LYS A 8 19.83 -9.93 -2.37
C LYS A 8 20.10 -11.32 -1.77
N THR A 9 21.30 -11.53 -1.28
CA THR A 9 21.79 -12.76 -0.65
C THR A 9 21.32 -12.89 0.81
N ASP A 10 20.95 -11.78 1.46
CA ASP A 10 20.49 -11.80 2.85
C ASP A 10 19.04 -12.31 2.95
N PRO A 11 18.72 -13.21 3.90
CA PRO A 11 17.36 -13.69 4.11
C PRO A 11 16.38 -12.56 4.47
N GLY A 12 16.88 -11.48 5.08
CA GLY A 12 16.08 -10.28 5.36
C GLY A 12 15.50 -9.63 4.10
N TYR A 13 16.20 -9.70 2.95
CA TYR A 13 15.72 -9.10 1.72
C TYR A 13 14.42 -9.76 1.23
N LYS A 14 14.32 -11.08 1.38
CA LYS A 14 13.12 -11.84 1.04
C LYS A 14 11.93 -11.47 1.92
N VAL A 15 12.15 -11.21 3.21
CA VAL A 15 11.10 -10.80 4.15
C VAL A 15 10.52 -9.43 3.77
N TYR A 16 11.37 -8.42 3.54
CA TYR A 16 10.90 -7.10 3.11
C TYR A 16 10.19 -7.16 1.75
N LEU A 17 10.66 -8.01 0.84
CA LEU A 17 10.03 -8.20 -0.47
C LEU A 17 8.65 -8.86 -0.34
N TYR A 18 8.49 -9.85 0.54
CA TYR A 18 7.18 -10.44 0.83
C TYR A 18 6.21 -9.42 1.42
N ILE A 19 6.64 -8.65 2.43
CA ILE A 19 5.82 -7.58 3.03
C ILE A 19 5.42 -6.54 1.99
N PHE A 20 6.34 -6.18 1.09
CA PHE A 20 6.07 -5.27 -0.01
C PHE A 20 4.95 -5.79 -0.94
N TYR A 21 4.99 -7.07 -1.33
CA TYR A 21 3.94 -7.65 -2.17
C TYR A 21 2.59 -7.73 -1.46
N VAL A 22 2.56 -8.04 -0.17
CA VAL A 22 1.32 -8.03 0.64
C VAL A 22 0.70 -6.63 0.67
N CYS A 23 1.52 -5.61 0.93
CA CYS A 23 1.09 -4.21 0.85
C CYS A 23 0.57 -3.85 -0.56
N GLY A 24 1.27 -4.29 -1.61
CA GLY A 24 0.82 -4.12 -3.00
C GLY A 24 -0.56 -4.73 -3.24
N ALA A 25 -0.80 -5.93 -2.75
CA ALA A 25 -2.09 -6.62 -2.89
C ALA A 25 -3.22 -5.87 -2.16
N ILE A 26 -2.98 -5.35 -0.95
CA ILE A 26 -3.96 -4.54 -0.20
C ILE A 26 -4.31 -3.26 -0.97
N MET A 27 -3.32 -2.56 -1.53
CA MET A 27 -3.57 -1.36 -2.33
C MET A 27 -4.36 -1.67 -3.60
N VAL A 28 -4.00 -2.72 -4.34
CA VAL A 28 -4.70 -3.11 -5.58
C VAL A 28 -6.14 -3.53 -5.30
N THR A 29 -6.37 -4.35 -4.28
CA THR A 29 -7.73 -4.78 -3.91
C THR A 29 -8.59 -3.60 -3.47
N SER A 30 -8.02 -2.67 -2.70
CA SER A 30 -8.74 -1.44 -2.30
C SER A 30 -9.04 -0.51 -3.48
N LEU A 31 -8.19 -0.47 -4.51
CA LEU A 31 -8.43 0.29 -5.73
C LEU A 31 -9.58 -0.32 -6.54
N ILE A 32 -9.57 -1.64 -6.74
CA ILE A 32 -10.65 -2.34 -7.44
C ILE A 32 -11.98 -2.12 -6.72
N PHE A 33 -11.97 -2.22 -5.38
CA PHE A 33 -13.15 -1.94 -4.56
C PHE A 33 -13.63 -0.50 -4.72
N GLY A 34 -12.72 0.49 -4.65
CA GLY A 34 -13.06 1.89 -4.81
C GLY A 34 -13.69 2.18 -6.18
N VAL A 35 -13.10 1.68 -7.26
CA VAL A 35 -13.64 1.84 -8.62
C VAL A 35 -15.02 1.21 -8.74
N TYR A 36 -15.18 -0.04 -8.26
CA TYR A 36 -16.45 -0.75 -8.30
C TYR A 36 -17.55 0.00 -7.54
N ALA A 37 -17.27 0.46 -6.32
CA ALA A 37 -18.22 1.21 -5.51
C ALA A 37 -18.64 2.53 -6.18
N THR A 38 -17.68 3.30 -6.70
CA THR A 38 -18.00 4.56 -7.40
C THR A 38 -18.81 4.35 -8.68
N MET A 39 -18.59 3.23 -9.39
CA MET A 39 -19.39 2.87 -10.57
C MET A 39 -20.83 2.54 -10.20
N LEU A 40 -21.07 1.86 -9.06
CA LEU A 40 -22.41 1.58 -8.57
C LEU A 40 -23.16 2.87 -8.20
N GLU A 41 -22.54 3.76 -7.44
CA GLU A 41 -23.16 5.06 -7.09
C GLU A 41 -23.50 5.89 -8.33
N TRP A 42 -22.61 5.89 -9.32
CA TRP A 42 -22.84 6.58 -10.59
C TRP A 42 -24.05 6.05 -11.35
N LEU A 43 -24.24 4.73 -11.36
CA LEU A 43 -25.37 4.09 -12.03
C LEU A 43 -26.71 4.35 -11.32
N GLU A 44 -26.72 4.41 -9.99
CA GLU A 44 -27.95 4.59 -9.20
C GLU A 44 -28.38 6.07 -9.11
N HIS A 45 -27.43 6.98 -8.91
CA HIS A 45 -27.74 8.37 -8.57
C HIS A 45 -27.29 9.39 -9.62
N GLY A 46 -26.52 8.99 -10.64
CA GLY A 46 -25.98 9.89 -11.67
C GLY A 46 -24.96 10.91 -11.14
N THR A 47 -24.62 10.83 -9.85
CA THR A 47 -23.63 11.64 -9.14
C THR A 47 -22.92 10.73 -8.15
N TYR A 48 -21.63 10.95 -7.92
CA TYR A 48 -20.86 10.18 -6.93
C TYR A 48 -20.03 11.14 -6.08
N VAL A 49 -19.90 10.84 -4.78
CA VAL A 49 -19.05 11.60 -3.87
C VAL A 49 -17.75 10.84 -3.68
N MET A 50 -16.66 11.39 -4.24
CA MET A 50 -15.37 10.72 -4.25
C MET A 50 -14.89 10.43 -2.81
N GLY A 51 -14.70 9.15 -2.50
CA GLY A 51 -14.09 8.70 -1.25
C GLY A 51 -15.05 8.49 -0.08
N GLU A 52 -16.35 8.79 -0.23
CA GLU A 52 -17.34 8.57 0.83
C GLU A 52 -17.48 7.08 1.16
N VAL A 53 -17.64 6.23 0.14
CA VAL A 53 -17.73 4.78 0.32
C VAL A 53 -16.46 4.21 0.97
N ILE A 54 -15.28 4.69 0.57
CA ILE A 54 -13.99 4.21 1.11
C ILE A 54 -13.82 4.64 2.57
N HIS A 55 -14.36 5.80 2.96
CA HIS A 55 -14.25 6.33 4.32
C HIS A 55 -15.28 5.73 5.28
N ASN A 56 -16.46 5.36 4.79
CA ASN A 56 -17.55 4.83 5.60
C ASN A 56 -17.56 3.30 5.68
N THR A 57 -16.84 2.62 4.79
CA THR A 57 -16.70 1.16 4.83
C THR A 57 -15.69 0.73 5.90
N THR A 58 -16.17 -0.08 6.85
CA THR A 58 -15.37 -0.66 7.94
C THR A 58 -15.18 -2.15 7.69
N ILE A 59 -13.93 -2.61 7.80
CA ILE A 59 -13.53 -4.01 7.57
C ILE A 59 -12.49 -4.38 8.63
N PRO A 60 -12.59 -5.51 9.38
CA PRO A 60 -13.59 -6.59 9.33
C PRO A 60 -14.73 -6.50 10.38
N PHE A 61 -14.70 -5.51 11.29
CA PHE A 61 -15.77 -5.26 12.28
C PHE A 61 -16.15 -3.78 12.25
N GLU A 62 -17.40 -3.45 12.64
CA GLU A 62 -18.00 -2.11 12.52
C GLU A 62 -17.18 -0.96 13.16
N ASN A 63 -16.25 -1.25 14.07
CA ASN A 63 -15.44 -0.26 14.80
C ASN A 63 -13.91 -0.35 14.61
N PHE A 64 -13.40 -1.27 13.78
CA PHE A 64 -11.96 -1.61 13.82
C PHE A 64 -11.07 -0.71 12.96
N ALA A 65 -11.33 -0.62 11.67
CA ALA A 65 -10.58 0.24 10.76
C ALA A 65 -11.37 0.47 9.47
N ARG A 66 -11.31 1.71 8.98
CA ARG A 66 -11.88 2.09 7.68
C ARG A 66 -10.94 1.62 6.56
N VAL A 67 -11.47 1.40 5.37
CA VAL A 67 -10.63 1.05 4.19
C VAL A 67 -9.54 2.10 3.96
N SER A 68 -9.86 3.38 4.21
CA SER A 68 -8.88 4.47 4.18
C SER A 68 -7.66 4.26 5.11
N THR A 69 -7.89 3.69 6.30
CA THR A 69 -6.84 3.44 7.30
C THR A 69 -5.93 2.30 6.87
N TRP A 70 -6.49 1.24 6.27
CA TRP A 70 -5.72 0.14 5.69
C TRP A 70 -4.81 0.61 4.56
N ILE A 71 -5.32 1.46 3.67
CA ILE A 71 -4.52 2.06 2.59
C ILE A 71 -3.39 2.91 3.17
N PHE A 72 -3.66 3.68 4.23
CA PHE A 72 -2.67 4.55 4.87
C PHE A 72 -1.49 3.75 5.46
N PHE A 73 -1.78 2.72 6.27
CA PHE A 73 -0.74 1.86 6.84
C PHE A 73 0.02 1.09 5.75
N SER A 74 -0.70 0.58 4.75
CA SER A 74 -0.11 -0.11 3.61
C SER A 74 0.89 0.81 2.90
N THR A 75 0.52 2.06 2.60
CA THR A 75 1.39 3.00 1.87
C THR A 75 2.68 3.31 2.63
N ILE A 76 2.62 3.54 3.96
CA ILE A 76 3.80 3.84 4.77
C ILE A 76 4.75 2.64 4.84
N ILE A 77 4.20 1.45 5.12
CA ILE A 77 5.00 0.22 5.23
C ILE A 77 5.59 -0.15 3.86
N GLY A 78 4.79 -0.06 2.81
CA GLY A 78 5.21 -0.29 1.43
C GLY A 78 6.33 0.65 1.00
N TRP A 79 6.20 1.95 1.29
CA TRP A 79 7.22 2.95 0.99
C TRP A 79 8.55 2.66 1.70
N TYR A 80 8.48 2.29 2.98
CA TYR A 80 9.67 1.91 3.75
C TYR A 80 10.36 0.68 3.14
N CYS A 81 9.59 -0.35 2.78
CA CYS A 81 10.11 -1.55 2.13
C CYS A 81 10.76 -1.22 0.77
N CYS A 82 10.08 -0.43 -0.07
CA CYS A 82 10.59 0.05 -1.36
C CYS A 82 11.90 0.82 -1.22
N SER A 83 11.97 1.75 -0.27
CA SER A 83 13.16 2.59 -0.06
C SER A 83 14.37 1.76 0.36
N ARG A 84 14.16 0.71 1.18
CA ARG A 84 15.23 -0.19 1.63
C ARG A 84 15.67 -1.19 0.55
N ILE A 85 14.74 -1.74 -0.21
CA ILE A 85 14.99 -2.67 -1.33
C ILE A 85 15.64 -1.94 -2.52
N GLY A 86 15.16 -0.73 -2.81
CA GLY A 86 15.54 0.10 -3.94
C GLY A 86 16.86 0.84 -3.79
N TRP A 87 17.47 0.86 -2.60
CA TRP A 87 18.72 1.57 -2.30
C TRP A 87 19.82 1.35 -3.34
N ARG A 88 20.01 0.11 -3.84
CA ARG A 88 21.02 -0.18 -4.88
C ARG A 88 20.75 0.53 -6.20
N ARG A 89 19.49 0.83 -6.52
CA ARG A 89 19.09 1.53 -7.76
C ARG A 89 19.03 3.05 -7.59
N THR A 90 18.77 3.55 -6.39
CA THR A 90 18.67 5.00 -6.11
C THR A 90 19.96 5.64 -5.61
N ALA A 91 20.78 4.92 -4.83
CA ALA A 91 22.01 5.43 -4.23
C ALA A 91 23.28 4.64 -4.63
N GLY A 92 23.13 3.41 -5.12
CA GLY A 92 24.24 2.65 -5.68
C GLY A 92 24.77 3.32 -6.95
N ASN A 93 26.01 3.82 -6.89
CA ASN A 93 26.78 4.47 -7.96
C ASN A 93 26.61 5.98 -8.23
N LYS A 94 25.93 6.76 -7.37
CA LYS A 94 25.92 8.24 -7.51
C LYS A 94 26.69 9.01 -6.45
N ILE A 95 27.25 8.31 -5.46
CA ILE A 95 28.17 8.89 -4.48
C ILE A 95 29.55 8.28 -4.74
N VAL A 96 30.30 8.95 -5.61
CA VAL A 96 31.77 8.91 -5.67
C VAL A 96 32.24 10.18 -4.96
#